data_AF-A0AAD2D2F0-F1
#
_entry.id   AF-A0AAD2D2F0-F1
#
_cell.length_a   1.000
_cell.length_b   1.000
_cell.length_c   1.000
_cell.angle_alpha   90.00
_cell.angle_beta   90.00
_cell.angle_gamma   90.00
#
_symmetry.space_group_name_H-M   'P 1'
#
loop_
_entity.id
_entity.type
_entity.pdbx_description
1 polymer ?
#
loop_
_entity_poly.entity_id
_entity_poly.type
_entity_poly.pdbx_seq_one_letter_code
_entity_poly.pdbx_strand_id
1 'polypeptide(L)'
;MENSDAQSPDLGKSHECQILGRFGTMIQIFLGLLSFSVLLVKRYFEDPKRPLIIWLLDTSKQAFSCALAHWINMMLAILLSNAGESDNCEWYFINITVDVFLGVFLCYILLKGVEILATKYSFNMLHSGSYLKINKDKPYLTKETYNSEVTLDDIDIRNWIVQICAWGLIIVMVKLTLFSFQLLAAPVLERISTFLIGWVKAYPKVKLIVIMVIVPFILNAFQFWIQDNFLKLKKKNRDYDTELGLIDNHHHQGNTSPVFERKGNQFNSPQLNISRKTNGSNTSRKFN
;
A
#
# COMPACT_ATOMS: atom_id res chain seq x y z
N MET A 1 -24.87 65.51 15.53
CA MET A 1 -25.41 65.68 14.17
C MET A 1 -24.41 64.99 13.26
N GLU A 2 -24.46 63.66 13.17
CA GLU A 2 -25.41 62.86 12.38
C GLU A 2 -24.91 62.66 10.95
N ASN A 3 -24.99 61.39 10.54
CA ASN A 3 -24.53 60.72 9.33
C ASN A 3 -24.83 61.43 8.01
N SER A 4 -24.03 61.10 6.99
CA SER A 4 -24.56 60.46 5.78
C SER A 4 -23.43 59.92 4.89
N ASP A 5 -23.34 58.59 4.89
CA ASP A 5 -22.99 57.64 3.82
C ASP A 5 -22.39 58.15 2.51
N ALA A 6 -21.25 57.54 2.13
CA ALA A 6 -21.01 57.10 0.76
C ALA A 6 -20.12 55.84 0.77
N GLN A 7 -20.79 54.70 0.79
CA GLN A 7 -20.24 53.38 0.52
C GLN A 7 -19.67 53.33 -0.90
N SER A 8 -18.35 53.13 -1.04
CA SER A 8 -17.71 52.76 -2.30
C SER A 8 -17.52 51.22 -2.36
N PRO A 9 -17.78 50.60 -3.52
CA PRO A 9 -17.93 49.14 -3.63
C PRO A 9 -16.57 48.44 -3.57
N ASP A 10 -16.53 47.38 -2.77
CA ASP A 10 -15.47 46.38 -2.65
C ASP A 10 -15.25 45.68 -4.01
N LEU A 11 -14.39 46.25 -4.86
CA LEU A 11 -13.98 45.68 -6.14
C LEU A 11 -12.45 45.56 -6.15
N GLY A 12 -11.95 44.44 -5.63
CA GLY A 12 -10.52 44.14 -5.73
C GLY A 12 -9.93 43.15 -4.75
N LYS A 13 -10.71 42.48 -3.90
CA LYS A 13 -10.19 41.29 -3.22
C LYS A 13 -10.16 40.14 -4.21
N SER A 14 -8.94 39.85 -4.67
CA SER A 14 -8.53 38.57 -5.23
C SER A 14 -9.40 37.44 -4.67
N HIS A 15 -9.97 36.63 -5.57
CA HIS A 15 -10.50 35.33 -5.22
C HIS A 15 -9.34 34.42 -4.80
N GLU A 16 -8.70 34.76 -3.67
CA GLU A 16 -7.85 33.86 -2.92
C GLU A 16 -8.71 32.62 -2.67
N CYS A 17 -8.33 31.54 -3.35
CA CYS A 17 -8.76 30.21 -2.99
C CYS A 17 -8.18 29.94 -1.59
N GLN A 18 -8.88 30.38 -0.53
CA GLN A 18 -8.49 30.17 0.85
C GLN A 18 -8.75 28.70 1.21
N ILE A 19 -7.80 27.85 0.82
CA ILE A 19 -7.76 26.42 1.13
C ILE A 19 -7.46 26.17 2.63
N LEU A 20 -7.00 27.19 3.36
CA LEU A 20 -6.66 27.13 4.80
C LEU A 20 -7.77 27.63 5.75
N GLY A 21 -9.00 27.82 5.27
CA GLY A 21 -10.13 28.13 6.15
C GLY A 21 -10.68 26.89 6.87
N ARG A 22 -11.38 27.10 8.00
CA ARG A 22 -12.10 26.04 8.74
C ARG A 22 -13.00 25.18 7.83
N PHE A 23 -13.61 25.82 6.83
CA PHE A 23 -14.43 25.16 5.82
C PHE A 23 -13.63 24.19 4.93
N GLY A 24 -12.42 24.56 4.52
CA GLY A 24 -11.52 23.70 3.75
C GLY A 24 -11.13 22.44 4.54
N THR A 25 -10.82 22.60 5.84
CA THR A 25 -10.54 21.46 6.72
C THR A 25 -11.74 20.53 6.86
N MET A 26 -12.97 21.08 7.00
CA MET A 26 -14.18 20.25 7.05
C MET A 26 -14.37 19.44 5.77
N ILE A 27 -14.17 20.05 4.60
CA ILE A 27 -14.23 19.35 3.31
C ILE A 27 -13.17 18.26 3.23
N GLN A 28 -11.93 18.54 3.64
CA GLN A 28 -10.84 17.56 3.60
C GLN A 28 -11.11 16.35 4.50
N ILE A 29 -11.62 16.57 5.71
CA ILE A 29 -12.02 15.47 6.61
C ILE A 29 -13.15 14.65 5.99
N PHE A 30 -14.18 15.32 5.49
CA PHE A 30 -15.32 14.65 4.84
C PHE A 30 -14.86 13.81 3.63
N LEU A 31 -13.97 14.37 2.81
CA LEU A 31 -13.43 13.69 1.64
C LEU A 31 -12.56 12.50 2.02
N GLY A 32 -11.77 12.64 3.09
CA GLY A 32 -11.01 11.55 3.67
C GLY A 32 -11.92 10.40 4.09
N LEU A 33 -12.97 10.69 4.87
CA LEU A 33 -13.95 9.68 5.30
C LEU A 33 -14.63 8.99 4.11
N LEU A 34 -15.07 9.78 3.13
CA LEU A 34 -15.72 9.26 1.93
C LEU A 34 -14.76 8.36 1.12
N SER A 35 -13.51 8.77 0.96
CA SER A 35 -12.50 7.98 0.24
C SER A 35 -12.13 6.70 1.00
N PHE A 36 -12.03 6.75 2.33
CA PHE A 36 -11.78 5.55 3.16
C PHE A 36 -12.94 4.55 3.14
N SER A 37 -14.19 5.01 2.94
CA SER A 37 -15.36 4.13 2.84
C SER A 37 -15.23 3.10 1.70
N VAL A 38 -14.45 3.42 0.65
CA VAL A 38 -14.16 2.52 -0.46
C VAL A 38 -13.46 1.24 0.02
N LEU A 39 -12.64 1.29 1.08
CA LEU A 39 -11.98 0.12 1.65
C LEU A 39 -12.97 -0.81 2.38
N LEU A 40 -14.04 -0.25 2.98
CA LEU A 40 -15.11 -1.03 3.59
C LEU A 40 -15.91 -1.76 2.51
N VAL A 41 -16.26 -1.05 1.43
CA VAL A 41 -16.95 -1.62 0.27
C VAL A 41 -16.10 -2.73 -0.35
N LYS A 42 -14.80 -2.47 -0.56
CA LYS A 42 -13.87 -3.46 -1.09
C LYS A 42 -13.81 -4.71 -0.22
N ARG A 43 -13.70 -4.56 1.11
CA ARG A 43 -13.74 -5.68 2.06
C ARG A 43 -15.04 -6.47 1.97
N TYR A 44 -16.18 -5.80 1.79
CA TYR A 44 -17.48 -6.46 1.69
C TYR A 44 -17.54 -7.42 0.49
N PHE A 45 -16.89 -7.06 -0.62
CA PHE A 45 -16.80 -7.87 -1.84
C PHE A 45 -15.63 -8.86 -1.88
N GLU A 46 -14.77 -8.90 -0.85
CA GLU A 46 -13.69 -9.90 -0.79
C GLU A 46 -14.24 -11.28 -0.45
N ASP A 47 -13.82 -12.29 -1.23
CA ASP A 47 -14.12 -13.70 -0.98
C ASP A 47 -12.82 -14.55 -0.95
N PRO A 48 -12.46 -15.17 0.19
CA PRO A 48 -13.08 -15.05 1.51
C PRO A 48 -12.79 -13.68 2.14
N LYS A 49 -13.72 -13.19 2.98
CA LYS A 49 -13.58 -11.90 3.68
C LYS A 49 -12.40 -11.94 4.64
N ARG A 50 -11.47 -10.99 4.53
CA ARG A 50 -10.32 -10.92 5.43
C ARG A 50 -10.75 -10.61 6.88
N PRO A 51 -10.12 -11.22 7.91
CA PRO A 51 -10.42 -10.96 9.32
C PRO A 51 -10.34 -9.47 9.66
N LEU A 52 -11.24 -8.99 10.53
CA LEU A 52 -11.36 -7.56 10.84
C LEU A 52 -10.07 -6.97 11.41
N ILE A 53 -9.38 -7.69 12.30
CA ILE A 53 -8.15 -7.20 12.94
C ILE A 53 -7.04 -7.03 11.90
N ILE A 54 -6.83 -8.01 11.02
CA ILE A 54 -5.85 -7.91 9.92
C ILE A 54 -6.24 -6.76 8.98
N TRP A 55 -7.53 -6.63 8.66
CA TRP A 55 -8.01 -5.50 7.87
C TRP A 55 -7.71 -4.15 8.53
N LEU A 56 -7.94 -4.02 9.84
CA LEU A 56 -7.65 -2.81 10.59
C LEU A 56 -6.16 -2.49 10.61
N LEU A 57 -5.28 -3.50 10.72
CA LEU A 57 -3.82 -3.32 10.71
C LEU A 57 -3.27 -2.89 9.34
N ASP A 58 -3.89 -3.34 8.24
CA ASP A 58 -3.58 -2.86 6.88
C ASP A 58 -4.10 -1.44 6.65
N THR A 59 -5.36 -1.20 7.02
CA THR A 59 -6.02 0.11 6.88
C THR A 59 -5.34 1.17 7.75
N SER A 60 -4.84 0.81 8.93
CA SER A 60 -4.12 1.76 9.79
C SER A 60 -2.81 2.24 9.18
N LYS A 61 -2.11 1.42 8.38
CA LYS A 61 -0.94 1.89 7.62
C LYS A 61 -1.31 2.93 6.57
N GLN A 62 -2.44 2.73 5.89
CA GLN A 62 -2.96 3.70 4.91
C GLN A 62 -3.36 5.01 5.59
N ALA A 63 -4.07 4.95 6.72
CA ALA A 63 -4.42 6.11 7.52
C ALA A 63 -3.19 6.87 8.01
N PHE A 64 -2.20 6.16 8.55
CA PHE A 64 -0.92 6.74 8.97
C PHE A 64 -0.19 7.41 7.80
N SER A 65 -0.10 6.74 6.64
CA SER A 65 0.56 7.33 5.47
C SER A 65 -0.16 8.57 4.93
N CYS A 66 -1.50 8.58 4.96
CA CYS A 66 -2.29 9.73 4.55
C CYS A 66 -2.03 10.93 5.47
N ALA A 67 -2.03 10.70 6.79
CA ALA A 67 -1.74 11.73 7.78
C ALA A 67 -0.31 12.26 7.65
N LEU A 68 0.67 11.37 7.49
CA LEU A 68 2.07 11.72 7.30
C LEU A 68 2.29 12.52 6.01
N ALA A 69 1.69 12.07 4.89
CA ALA A 69 1.74 12.77 3.62
C ALA A 69 1.13 14.18 3.70
N HIS A 70 -0.02 14.32 4.37
CA HIS A 70 -0.67 15.61 4.59
C HIS A 70 0.22 16.55 5.41
N TRP A 71 0.84 16.04 6.49
CA TRP A 71 1.76 16.80 7.32
C TRP A 71 2.99 17.27 6.55
N ILE A 72 3.61 16.39 5.75
CA ILE A 72 4.75 16.76 4.89
C ILE A 72 4.35 17.81 3.86
N ASN A 73 3.22 17.62 3.17
CA ASN A 73 2.72 18.58 2.19
C ASN A 73 2.50 19.97 2.83
N MET A 74 1.99 20.01 4.07
CA MET A 74 1.80 21.26 4.81
C MET A 74 3.15 21.92 5.18
N MET A 75 4.13 21.15 5.65
CA MET A 75 5.48 21.66 5.93
C MET A 75 6.15 22.23 4.67
N LEU A 76 6.05 21.53 3.54
CA LEU A 76 6.61 21.98 2.26
C LEU A 76 5.92 23.26 1.77
N ALA A 77 4.60 23.37 1.93
CA ALA A 77 3.87 24.59 1.58
C ALA A 77 4.35 25.81 2.38
N ILE A 78 4.61 25.66 3.68
CA ILE A 78 5.16 26.73 4.53
C ILE A 78 6.58 27.12 4.10
N LEU A 79 7.40 26.15 3.69
CA LEU A 79 8.74 26.43 3.18
C LEU A 79 8.71 27.17 1.84
N LEU A 80 7.76 26.81 0.96
CA LEU A 80 7.65 27.33 -0.40
C LEU A 80 6.85 28.64 -0.49
N SER A 81 5.99 28.96 0.48
CA SER A 81 5.22 30.22 0.51
C SER A 81 6.11 31.46 0.48
N ASN A 82 7.38 31.32 0.85
CA ASN A 82 8.37 32.39 0.80
C ASN A 82 8.97 32.61 -0.62
N ALA A 83 8.62 31.79 -1.61
CA ALA A 83 9.28 31.74 -2.92
C ALA A 83 8.45 32.24 -4.12
N GLY A 84 7.20 32.71 -3.92
CA GLY A 84 6.42 33.41 -4.96
C GLY A 84 5.05 32.80 -5.28
N GLU A 85 4.14 33.64 -5.78
CA GLU A 85 2.72 33.34 -6.02
C GLU A 85 2.48 32.61 -7.35
N SER A 86 1.77 31.47 -7.30
CA SER A 86 1.25 30.75 -8.46
C SER A 86 -0.23 30.38 -8.22
N ASP A 87 -1.01 30.06 -9.26
CA ASP A 87 -2.43 29.71 -9.11
C ASP A 87 -2.61 28.43 -8.27
N ASN A 88 -3.12 28.62 -7.05
CA ASN A 88 -3.29 27.60 -6.02
C ASN A 88 -4.10 26.36 -6.50
N CYS A 89 -5.06 26.53 -7.41
CA CYS A 89 -5.90 25.41 -7.87
C CYS A 89 -5.18 24.52 -8.89
N GLU A 90 -4.37 25.11 -9.78
CA GLU A 90 -3.65 24.35 -10.80
C GLU A 90 -2.54 23.53 -10.16
N TRP A 91 -1.81 24.14 -9.23
CA TRP A 91 -0.77 23.47 -8.46
C TRP A 91 -1.34 22.40 -7.53
N TYR A 92 -2.50 22.63 -6.92
CA TYR A 92 -3.21 21.60 -6.17
C TYR A 92 -3.56 20.39 -7.05
N PHE A 93 -4.13 20.62 -8.25
CA PHE A 93 -4.46 19.56 -9.20
C PHE A 93 -3.22 18.77 -9.64
N ILE A 94 -2.12 19.45 -9.95
CA ILE A 94 -0.84 18.82 -10.28
C ILE A 94 -0.39 17.94 -9.11
N ASN A 95 -0.39 18.47 -7.88
CA ASN A 95 0.12 17.78 -6.71
C ASN A 95 -0.64 16.47 -6.46
N ILE A 96 -1.98 16.53 -6.43
CA ILE A 96 -2.78 15.33 -6.20
C ILE A 96 -2.67 14.31 -7.34
N THR A 97 -2.60 14.77 -8.59
CA THR A 97 -2.47 13.89 -9.75
C THR A 97 -1.12 13.16 -9.73
N VAL A 98 -0.03 13.88 -9.47
CA VAL A 98 1.32 13.30 -9.37
C VAL A 98 1.42 12.35 -8.17
N ASP A 99 0.84 12.71 -7.03
CA ASP A 99 0.78 11.85 -5.84
C ASP A 99 0.10 10.51 -6.14
N VAL A 100 -1.05 10.54 -6.81
CA VAL A 100 -1.83 9.33 -7.06
C VAL A 100 -1.20 8.45 -8.13
N PHE A 101 -0.71 9.02 -9.24
CA PHE A 101 -0.15 8.21 -10.32
C PHE A 101 1.31 7.83 -10.08
N LEU A 102 2.18 8.82 -9.89
CA LEU A 102 3.62 8.57 -9.73
C LEU A 102 3.94 8.12 -8.30
N GLY A 103 3.27 8.69 -7.29
CA GLY A 103 3.50 8.33 -5.89
C GLY A 103 3.12 6.88 -5.58
N VAL A 104 1.95 6.42 -6.00
CA VAL A 104 1.54 5.02 -5.81
C VAL A 104 2.46 4.07 -6.55
N PHE A 105 2.89 4.42 -7.78
CA PHE A 105 3.83 3.62 -8.54
C PHE A 105 5.20 3.49 -7.84
N LEU A 106 5.76 4.59 -7.35
CA LEU A 106 7.02 4.58 -6.59
C LEU A 106 6.88 3.83 -5.27
N CYS A 107 5.77 4.00 -4.56
CA CYS A 107 5.48 3.24 -3.34
C CYS A 107 5.50 1.73 -3.61
N TYR A 108 4.88 1.28 -4.71
CA TYR A 108 4.88 -0.12 -5.11
C TYR A 108 6.30 -0.65 -5.36
N ILE A 109 7.12 0.08 -6.11
CA ILE A 109 8.50 -0.32 -6.42
C ILE A 109 9.34 -0.40 -5.14
N LEU A 110 9.30 0.63 -4.30
CA LEU A 110 10.09 0.68 -3.08
C LEU A 110 9.66 -0.39 -2.09
N LEU A 111 8.35 -0.63 -1.92
CA LEU A 111 7.85 -1.72 -1.08
C LEU A 111 8.35 -3.08 -1.59
N LYS A 112 8.30 -3.32 -2.90
CA LYS A 112 8.82 -4.57 -3.48
C LYS A 112 10.33 -4.71 -3.30
N GLY A 113 11.08 -3.61 -3.40
CA GLY A 113 12.51 -3.59 -3.08
C GLY A 113 12.77 -3.99 -1.63
N VAL A 114 12.01 -3.43 -0.69
CA VAL A 114 12.10 -3.76 0.74
C VAL A 114 11.74 -5.23 1.00
N GLU A 115 10.69 -5.76 0.40
CA GLU A 115 10.33 -7.18 0.52
C GLU A 115 11.42 -8.11 -0.01
N ILE A 116 12.02 -7.80 -1.18
CA ILE A 116 13.11 -8.60 -1.75
C ILE A 116 14.33 -8.57 -0.83
N LEU A 117 14.65 -7.39 -0.29
CA LEU A 117 15.75 -7.21 0.65
C LEU A 117 15.52 -7.99 1.94
N ALA A 118 14.29 -7.93 2.46
CA ALA A 118 13.87 -8.67 3.65
C ALA A 118 14.03 -10.18 3.45
N THR A 119 13.58 -10.73 2.33
CA THR A 119 13.78 -12.15 2.01
C THR A 119 15.26 -12.51 1.89
N LYS A 120 16.07 -11.66 1.26
CA LYS A 120 17.52 -11.91 1.09
C LYS A 120 18.27 -11.98 2.43
N TYR A 121 17.89 -11.13 3.39
CA TYR A 121 18.52 -11.07 4.71
C TYR A 121 17.73 -11.82 5.80
N SER A 122 16.72 -12.62 5.43
CA SER A 122 15.87 -13.40 6.34
C SER A 122 15.13 -12.57 7.40
N PHE A 123 14.77 -11.32 7.08
CA PHE A 123 13.98 -10.45 7.95
C PHE A 123 12.47 -10.63 7.70
N ASN A 124 11.88 -11.67 8.28
CA ASN A 124 10.45 -11.98 8.06
C ASN A 124 9.49 -10.89 8.56
N MET A 125 9.93 -10.06 9.50
CA MET A 125 9.12 -8.98 10.11
C MET A 125 8.69 -7.91 9.10
N LEU A 126 9.44 -7.69 8.02
CA LEU A 126 9.16 -6.68 7.00
C LEU A 126 8.20 -7.15 5.90
N HIS A 127 7.80 -8.42 5.90
CA HIS A 127 6.85 -8.92 4.91
C HIS A 127 5.46 -8.31 5.12
N SER A 128 5.04 -7.51 4.13
CA SER A 128 3.75 -6.80 4.16
C SER A 128 2.59 -7.77 4.37
N GLY A 129 1.75 -7.46 5.36
CA GLY A 129 0.56 -8.25 5.68
C GLY A 129 0.80 -9.41 6.65
N SER A 130 2.05 -9.69 7.05
CA SER A 130 2.38 -10.74 8.02
C SER A 130 2.41 -10.14 9.43
N TYR A 131 1.34 -10.35 10.20
CA TYR A 131 1.19 -9.81 11.56
C TYR A 131 1.02 -10.87 12.65
N LEU A 132 0.93 -12.14 12.28
CA LEU A 132 0.54 -13.19 13.21
C LEU A 132 1.77 -13.77 13.90
N LYS A 133 1.63 -14.08 15.19
CA LYS A 133 2.62 -14.85 15.94
C LYS A 133 2.61 -16.29 15.44
N ILE A 134 3.79 -16.82 15.17
CA ILE A 134 3.95 -18.27 14.99
C ILE A 134 4.08 -18.85 16.40
N ASN A 135 3.04 -19.51 16.90
CA ASN A 135 3.04 -20.12 18.24
C ASN A 135 3.33 -21.63 18.13
N LYS A 136 4.03 -22.21 19.11
CA LYS A 136 4.44 -23.63 19.08
C LYS A 136 3.25 -24.60 19.02
N ASP A 137 2.13 -24.23 19.62
CA ASP A 137 0.90 -25.05 19.65
C ASP A 137 0.03 -24.91 18.40
N LYS A 138 0.25 -23.84 17.60
CA LYS A 138 -0.43 -23.58 16.32
C LYS A 138 0.59 -23.05 15.31
N PRO A 139 1.46 -23.92 14.78
CA PRO A 139 2.57 -23.51 13.91
C PRO A 139 2.12 -23.04 12.53
N TYR A 140 0.85 -23.26 12.15
CA TYR A 140 0.29 -22.86 10.85
C TYR A 140 -1.03 -22.15 10.99
N LEU A 141 -1.20 -21.10 10.18
CA LEU A 141 -2.50 -20.51 9.94
C LEU A 141 -3.20 -21.29 8.83
N THR A 142 -3.92 -22.34 9.19
CA THR A 142 -4.74 -23.07 8.21
C THR A 142 -5.80 -22.16 7.62
N LYS A 143 -6.26 -22.43 6.39
CA LYS A 143 -7.38 -21.70 5.78
C LYS A 143 -8.63 -21.72 6.68
N GLU A 144 -8.82 -22.79 7.45
CA GLU A 144 -9.85 -22.90 8.48
C GLU A 144 -9.59 -21.97 9.68
N THR A 145 -8.37 -21.93 10.23
CA THR A 145 -8.02 -21.01 11.34
C THR A 145 -8.07 -19.54 10.93
N TYR A 146 -7.72 -19.21 9.69
CA TYR A 146 -7.84 -17.85 9.14
C TYR A 146 -9.30 -17.40 8.97
N ASN A 147 -10.19 -18.33 8.62
CA ASN A 147 -11.61 -18.06 8.49
C ASN A 147 -12.33 -18.13 9.86
N SER A 148 -11.74 -18.80 10.85
CA SER A 148 -12.07 -18.64 12.27
C SER A 148 -11.64 -17.26 12.78
N GLU A 149 -12.20 -16.87 13.91
CA GLU A 149 -11.96 -15.55 14.50
C GLU A 149 -10.51 -15.40 14.98
N VAL A 150 -9.68 -14.71 14.19
CA VAL A 150 -8.36 -14.24 14.59
C VAL A 150 -8.52 -13.27 15.76
N THR A 151 -7.81 -13.48 16.87
CA THR A 151 -7.90 -12.63 18.07
C THR A 151 -6.69 -11.70 18.20
N LEU A 152 -6.75 -10.71 19.11
CA LEU A 152 -5.61 -9.82 19.36
C LEU A 152 -4.39 -10.57 19.93
N ASP A 153 -4.61 -11.67 20.65
CA ASP A 153 -3.51 -12.45 21.25
C ASP A 153 -2.62 -13.12 20.19
N ASP A 154 -3.20 -13.44 19.04
CA ASP A 154 -2.51 -14.02 17.88
C ASP A 154 -1.66 -12.99 17.12
N ILE A 155 -1.79 -11.69 17.41
CA ILE A 155 -1.09 -10.62 16.70
C ILE A 155 0.27 -10.30 17.33
N ASP A 156 1.30 -10.32 16.50
CA ASP A 156 2.61 -9.76 16.81
C ASP A 156 2.66 -8.27 16.45
N ILE A 157 2.39 -7.44 17.45
CA ILE A 157 2.42 -5.98 17.33
C ILE A 157 3.82 -5.48 16.93
N ARG A 158 4.89 -6.20 17.28
CA ARG A 158 6.27 -5.79 16.93
C ARG A 158 6.45 -5.79 15.41
N ASN A 159 5.97 -6.82 14.73
CA ASN A 159 6.02 -6.90 13.25
C ASN A 159 5.23 -5.75 12.63
N TRP A 160 4.04 -5.47 13.17
CA TRP A 160 3.24 -4.34 12.71
C TRP A 160 3.96 -2.99 12.90
N ILE A 161 4.61 -2.76 14.04
CA ILE A 161 5.39 -1.54 14.32
C ILE A 161 6.55 -1.40 13.32
N VAL A 162 7.31 -2.46 13.08
CA VAL A 162 8.41 -2.44 12.11
C VAL A 162 7.89 -2.13 10.70
N GLN A 163 6.77 -2.74 10.30
CA GLN A 163 6.16 -2.50 8.99
C GLN A 163 5.60 -1.09 8.84
N ILE A 164 4.94 -0.52 9.85
CA ILE A 164 4.41 0.85 9.76
C ILE A 164 5.55 1.87 9.77
N CYS A 165 6.65 1.63 10.50
CA CYS A 165 7.85 2.46 10.43
C CYS A 165 8.51 2.40 9.05
N ALA A 166 8.71 1.20 8.50
CA ALA A 166 9.26 1.03 7.16
C ALA A 166 8.38 1.67 6.08
N TRP A 167 7.06 1.49 6.19
CA TRP A 167 6.08 2.13 5.32
C TRP A 167 6.14 3.66 5.43
N GLY A 168 6.21 4.20 6.65
CA GLY A 168 6.39 5.64 6.89
C GLY A 168 7.65 6.19 6.20
N LEU A 169 8.78 5.48 6.30
CA LEU A 169 10.02 5.87 5.63
C LEU A 169 9.87 5.88 4.10
N ILE A 170 9.23 4.86 3.52
CA ILE A 170 8.92 4.82 2.08
C ILE A 170 8.11 6.06 1.68
N ILE A 171 7.08 6.41 2.45
CA ILE A 171 6.23 7.57 2.15
C ILE A 171 7.03 8.87 2.20
N VAL A 172 7.91 9.06 3.19
CA VAL A 172 8.80 10.24 3.25
C VAL A 172 9.69 10.31 2.00
N MET A 173 10.35 9.19 1.65
CA MET A 173 11.23 9.14 0.47
C MET A 173 10.48 9.45 -0.83
N VAL A 174 9.30 8.85 -1.02
CA VAL A 174 8.45 9.13 -2.19
C VAL A 174 8.05 10.59 -2.21
N LYS A 175 7.58 11.14 -1.08
CA LYS A 175 7.15 12.54 -1.00
C LYS A 175 8.25 13.53 -1.34
N LEU A 176 9.44 13.34 -0.80
CA LEU A 176 10.60 14.18 -1.14
C LEU A 176 10.97 14.05 -2.62
N THR A 177 10.94 12.84 -3.17
CA THR A 177 11.22 12.59 -4.60
C THR A 177 10.20 13.28 -5.51
N LEU A 178 8.91 13.15 -5.20
CA LEU A 178 7.83 13.78 -5.96
C LEU A 178 7.91 15.30 -5.90
N PHE A 179 8.20 15.85 -4.73
CA PHE A 179 8.37 17.29 -4.56
C PHE A 179 9.53 17.80 -5.42
N SER A 180 10.70 17.15 -5.36
CA SER A 180 11.83 17.50 -6.23
C SER A 180 11.48 17.38 -7.71
N PHE A 181 10.77 16.33 -8.10
CA PHE A 181 10.29 16.16 -9.49
C PHE A 181 9.35 17.30 -9.91
N GLN A 182 8.39 17.67 -9.06
CA GLN A 182 7.44 18.76 -9.33
C GLN A 182 8.15 20.10 -9.50
N LEU A 183 9.19 20.39 -8.70
CA LEU A 183 10.00 21.61 -8.86
C LEU A 183 10.77 21.62 -10.18
N LEU A 184 11.38 20.50 -10.57
CA LEU A 184 12.15 20.40 -11.82
C LEU A 184 11.26 20.41 -13.06
N ALA A 185 10.09 19.79 -12.98
CA ALA A 185 9.14 19.65 -14.09
C ALA A 185 8.04 20.73 -14.10
N ALA A 186 8.10 21.71 -13.19
CA ALA A 186 7.10 22.76 -13.01
C ALA A 186 6.54 23.34 -14.32
N PRO A 187 7.36 23.87 -15.27
CA PRO A 187 6.82 24.49 -16.49
C PRO A 187 6.08 23.51 -17.41
N VAL A 188 6.48 22.23 -17.40
CA VAL A 188 5.82 21.19 -18.19
C VAL A 188 4.51 20.79 -17.54
N LEU A 189 4.51 20.60 -16.21
CA LEU A 189 3.32 20.23 -15.44
C LEU A 189 2.25 21.33 -15.48
N GLU A 190 2.64 22.60 -15.42
CA GLU A 190 1.72 23.74 -15.57
C GLU A 190 1.06 23.76 -16.96
N ARG A 191 1.82 23.50 -18.03
CA ARG A 191 1.26 23.43 -19.39
C ARG A 191 0.24 22.29 -19.52
N ILE A 192 0.56 21.12 -18.98
CA ILE A 192 -0.34 19.96 -18.98
C ILE A 192 -1.59 20.27 -18.15
N SER A 193 -1.43 20.87 -16.97
CA SER A 193 -2.53 21.26 -16.10
C SER A 193 -3.45 22.25 -16.81
N THR A 194 -2.93 23.38 -17.30
CA THR A 194 -3.72 24.39 -18.03
C THR A 194 -4.44 23.80 -19.24
N PHE A 195 -3.88 22.81 -19.93
CA PHE A 195 -4.58 22.09 -21.01
C PHE A 195 -5.76 21.27 -20.47
N LEU A 196 -5.57 20.50 -19.39
CA LEU A 196 -6.59 19.62 -18.82
C LEU A 196 -7.72 20.37 -18.10
N ILE A 197 -7.40 21.44 -17.38
CA ILE A 197 -8.37 22.24 -16.61
C ILE A 197 -8.73 23.56 -17.30
N GLY A 198 -8.21 23.83 -18.49
CA GLY A 198 -8.47 25.07 -19.24
C GLY A 198 -9.95 25.32 -19.49
N TRP A 199 -10.72 24.26 -19.73
CA TRP A 199 -12.16 24.33 -20.00
C TRP A 199 -12.99 24.77 -18.78
N VAL A 200 -12.52 24.56 -17.55
CA VAL A 200 -13.20 25.02 -16.32
C VAL A 200 -12.80 26.44 -15.89
N LYS A 201 -11.76 27.04 -16.50
CA LYS A 201 -11.29 28.38 -16.11
C LYS A 201 -12.37 29.45 -16.25
N ALA A 202 -13.29 29.30 -17.21
CA ALA A 202 -14.41 30.22 -17.43
C ALA A 202 -15.47 30.21 -16.30
N TYR A 203 -15.47 29.19 -15.43
CA TYR A 203 -16.50 29.00 -14.40
C TYR A 203 -15.87 28.78 -13.02
N PRO A 204 -15.54 29.86 -12.26
CA PRO A 204 -14.79 29.75 -11.00
C PRO A 204 -15.42 28.83 -9.95
N LYS A 205 -16.75 28.86 -9.80
CA LYS A 205 -17.47 27.98 -8.86
C LYS A 205 -17.38 26.50 -9.27
N VAL A 206 -17.44 26.22 -10.58
CA VAL A 206 -17.33 24.86 -11.12
C VAL A 206 -15.89 24.37 -10.97
N LYS A 207 -14.90 25.20 -11.30
CA LYS A 207 -13.46 24.92 -11.10
C LYS A 207 -13.21 24.45 -9.67
N LEU A 208 -13.72 25.19 -8.68
CA LEU A 208 -13.53 24.87 -7.26
C LEU A 208 -14.13 23.50 -6.89
N ILE A 209 -15.39 23.22 -7.25
CA ILE A 209 -16.06 21.95 -6.91
C ILE A 209 -15.38 20.77 -7.61
N VAL A 210 -15.08 20.90 -8.90
CA VAL A 210 -14.48 19.82 -9.68
C VAL A 210 -13.08 19.50 -9.17
N ILE A 211 -12.22 20.51 -9.02
CA ILE A 211 -10.79 20.32 -8.70
C ILE A 211 -10.58 19.99 -7.22
N MET A 212 -11.35 20.57 -6.30
CA MET A 212 -11.11 20.40 -4.86
C MET A 212 -11.96 19.29 -4.23
N VAL A 213 -13.03 18.83 -4.88
CA VAL A 213 -13.93 17.82 -4.30
C VAL A 213 -14.03 16.58 -5.18
N ILE A 214 -14.47 16.72 -6.43
CA ILE A 214 -14.76 15.55 -7.29
C ILE A 214 -13.49 14.81 -7.68
N VAL A 215 -12.50 15.51 -8.24
CA VAL A 215 -11.24 14.91 -8.66
C VAL A 215 -10.50 14.28 -7.46
N PRO A 216 -10.34 14.95 -6.31
CA PRO A 216 -9.64 14.38 -5.19
C PRO A 216 -10.35 13.19 -4.56
N PHE A 217 -11.69 13.17 -4.54
CA PHE A 217 -12.43 11.98 -4.14
C PHE A 217 -12.07 10.77 -5.00
N ILE A 218 -12.17 10.91 -6.33
CA ILE A 218 -11.93 9.81 -7.26
C ILE A 218 -10.48 9.32 -7.16
N LEU A 219 -9.52 10.26 -7.16
CA LEU A 219 -8.11 9.93 -7.12
C LEU A 219 -7.69 9.30 -5.78
N ASN A 220 -8.18 9.81 -4.65
CA ASN A 220 -7.89 9.21 -3.34
C ASN A 220 -8.56 7.83 -3.18
N ALA A 221 -9.79 7.67 -3.66
CA ALA A 221 -10.45 6.36 -3.70
C ALA A 221 -9.64 5.34 -4.52
N PHE A 222 -9.15 5.75 -5.69
CA PHE A 222 -8.30 4.94 -6.54
C PHE A 222 -6.96 4.61 -5.87
N GLN A 223 -6.32 5.60 -5.24
CA GLN A 223 -5.09 5.42 -4.49
C GLN A 223 -5.26 4.39 -3.38
N PHE A 224 -6.27 4.53 -2.52
CA PHE A 224 -6.51 3.58 -1.43
C PHE A 224 -6.84 2.18 -1.96
N TRP A 225 -7.61 2.09 -3.05
CA TRP A 225 -7.89 0.80 -3.68
C TRP A 225 -6.63 0.08 -4.14
N ILE A 226 -5.71 0.78 -4.80
CA ILE A 226 -4.45 0.19 -5.28
C ILE A 226 -3.51 -0.13 -4.13
N GLN A 227 -3.31 0.79 -3.19
CA GLN A 227 -2.44 0.57 -2.03
C GLN A 227 -2.86 -0.64 -1.22
N ASP A 228 -4.16 -0.78 -0.98
CA ASP A 228 -4.72 -1.95 -0.31
C ASP A 228 -4.45 -3.26 -1.07
N ASN A 229 -4.30 -3.26 -2.40
CA ASN A 229 -3.96 -4.49 -3.14
C ASN A 229 -2.54 -4.97 -2.89
N PHE A 230 -1.56 -4.07 -2.78
CA PHE A 230 -0.16 -4.47 -2.65
C PHE A 230 0.34 -4.53 -1.21
N LEU A 231 -0.34 -3.87 -0.26
CA LEU A 231 -0.06 -3.97 1.18
C LEU A 231 -0.63 -5.27 1.80
N LYS A 232 -1.53 -5.94 1.10
CA LYS A 232 -2.07 -7.24 1.52
C LYS A 232 -1.02 -8.33 1.50
N LEU A 233 -1.13 -9.24 2.46
CA LEU A 233 -0.34 -10.46 2.48
C LEU A 233 -0.62 -11.29 1.22
N LYS A 234 0.44 -11.54 0.44
CA LYS A 234 0.34 -12.40 -0.75
C LYS A 234 0.25 -13.87 -0.35
N LYS A 235 -0.48 -14.67 -1.15
CA LYS A 235 -0.60 -16.12 -0.95
C LYS A 235 0.76 -16.83 -0.84
N LYS A 236 1.71 -16.49 -1.72
CA LYS A 236 3.07 -17.06 -1.71
C LYS A 236 3.79 -16.83 -0.37
N ASN A 237 3.60 -15.67 0.28
CA ASN A 237 4.23 -15.38 1.57
C ASN A 237 3.57 -16.19 2.71
N ARG A 238 2.26 -16.43 2.63
CA ARG A 238 1.58 -17.35 3.58
C ARG A 238 2.20 -18.74 3.55
N ASP A 239 2.50 -19.25 2.36
CA ASP A 239 3.07 -20.60 2.20
C ASP A 239 4.52 -20.65 2.72
N TYR A 240 5.33 -19.59 2.54
CA TYR A 240 6.69 -19.51 3.11
C TYR A 240 6.73 -19.37 4.62
N ASP A 241 5.90 -18.50 5.21
CA ASP A 241 5.82 -18.37 6.68
C ASP A 241 5.42 -19.72 7.31
N THR A 242 4.56 -20.49 6.61
CA THR A 242 4.20 -21.87 6.95
C THR A 242 5.41 -22.80 6.86
N GLU A 243 6.18 -22.77 5.77
CA GLU A 243 7.37 -23.63 5.60
C GLU A 243 8.48 -23.30 6.61
N LEU A 244 8.74 -22.03 6.89
CA LEU A 244 9.77 -21.63 7.85
C LEU A 244 9.38 -22.03 9.29
N GLY A 245 8.10 -21.93 9.64
CA GLY A 245 7.58 -22.47 10.91
C GLY A 245 7.73 -23.99 11.04
N LEU A 246 7.71 -24.76 9.94
CA LEU A 246 8.06 -26.19 9.96
C LEU A 246 9.55 -26.40 10.26
N ILE A 247 10.43 -25.62 9.63
CA ILE A 247 11.89 -25.77 9.72
C ILE A 247 12.41 -25.41 11.13
N ASP A 248 11.89 -24.34 11.74
CA ASP A 248 12.32 -23.90 13.07
C ASP A 248 11.93 -24.91 14.17
N ASN A 249 10.81 -25.62 13.98
CA ASN A 249 10.39 -26.70 14.89
C ASN A 249 11.28 -27.94 14.78
N HIS A 250 11.85 -28.24 13.60
CA HIS A 250 12.80 -29.35 13.43
C HIS A 250 14.18 -29.07 14.05
N HIS A 251 14.56 -27.80 14.27
CA HIS A 251 15.82 -27.48 14.94
C HIS A 251 15.83 -27.77 16.46
N HIS A 252 14.68 -28.13 17.05
CA HIS A 252 14.56 -28.56 18.44
C HIS A 252 14.39 -30.07 18.66
N GLN A 253 14.26 -30.88 17.60
CA GLN A 253 14.31 -32.35 17.70
C GLN A 253 15.30 -32.90 16.66
N GLY A 254 16.33 -33.57 17.16
CA GLY A 254 17.51 -33.98 16.38
C GLY A 254 17.24 -34.73 15.09
N ASN A 255 18.18 -34.56 14.15
CA ASN A 255 18.47 -35.39 12.97
C ASN A 255 17.29 -36.13 12.33
N THR A 256 16.72 -35.54 11.28
CA THR A 256 16.33 -36.28 10.06
C THR A 256 16.45 -35.37 8.84
N SER A 257 17.16 -35.85 7.80
CA SER A 257 17.36 -35.15 6.54
C SER A 257 16.05 -35.08 5.73
N PRO A 258 15.76 -33.97 5.01
CA PRO A 258 14.54 -33.87 4.22
C PRO A 258 14.66 -34.66 2.91
N VAL A 259 13.75 -35.62 2.73
CA VAL A 259 13.47 -36.26 1.45
C VAL A 259 12.71 -35.26 0.59
N PHE A 260 13.37 -34.73 -0.45
CA PHE A 260 12.79 -33.78 -1.39
C PHE A 260 12.04 -34.54 -2.49
N GLU A 261 10.75 -34.84 -2.28
CA GLU A 261 9.90 -35.45 -3.29
C GLU A 261 9.34 -34.36 -4.23
N ARG A 262 10.02 -34.12 -5.36
CA ARG A 262 9.48 -33.29 -6.45
C ARG A 262 8.33 -34.03 -7.13
N LYS A 263 7.10 -33.53 -7.01
CA LYS A 263 6.02 -33.82 -7.97
C LYS A 263 6.39 -33.20 -9.32
N GLY A 264 6.93 -34.02 -10.22
CA GLY A 264 7.21 -33.67 -11.61
C GLY A 264 5.95 -33.74 -12.47
N ASN A 265 5.67 -32.65 -13.18
CA ASN A 265 4.66 -32.55 -14.23
C ASN A 265 4.89 -33.60 -15.33
N GLN A 266 3.77 -34.18 -15.81
CA GLN A 266 3.71 -35.03 -17.00
C GLN A 266 4.29 -34.33 -18.22
N PHE A 267 5.30 -34.94 -18.85
CA PHE A 267 5.64 -34.70 -20.25
C PHE A 267 6.08 -36.03 -20.88
N ASN A 268 5.28 -36.49 -21.87
CA ASN A 268 5.48 -37.72 -22.63
C ASN A 268 6.72 -37.66 -23.54
N SER A 269 7.44 -38.78 -23.71
CA SER A 269 8.10 -39.35 -24.93
C SER A 269 9.20 -40.37 -24.53
N PRO A 270 9.67 -41.29 -25.41
CA PRO A 270 9.29 -42.71 -25.36
C PRO A 270 10.39 -43.66 -24.85
N GLN A 271 9.94 -44.84 -24.43
CA GLN A 271 10.69 -46.02 -23.97
C GLN A 271 11.91 -46.36 -24.83
N LEU A 272 13.09 -46.42 -24.21
CA LEU A 272 14.29 -47.05 -24.76
C LEU A 272 14.64 -48.28 -23.93
N ASN A 273 14.30 -49.42 -24.52
CA ASN A 273 14.55 -50.78 -24.07
C ASN A 273 16.07 -51.03 -24.02
N ILE A 274 16.64 -51.31 -22.85
CA ILE A 274 17.95 -51.99 -22.76
C ILE A 274 17.81 -53.17 -21.82
N SER A 275 17.72 -54.34 -22.44
CA SER A 275 17.84 -55.65 -21.84
C SER A 275 19.25 -55.85 -21.29
N ARG A 276 19.37 -56.31 -20.04
CA ARG A 276 20.57 -57.04 -19.58
C ARG A 276 20.16 -58.25 -18.76
N LYS A 277 20.16 -59.40 -19.44
CA LYS A 277 20.26 -60.75 -18.86
C LYS A 277 21.67 -60.96 -18.29
N THR A 278 21.76 -61.50 -17.08
CA THR A 278 22.73 -62.53 -16.64
C THR A 278 22.10 -63.19 -15.40
N ASN A 279 21.55 -64.40 -15.47
CA ASN A 279 22.20 -65.70 -15.14
C ASN A 279 23.06 -65.61 -13.86
N GLY A 280 22.94 -66.42 -12.81
CA GLY A 280 22.21 -67.66 -12.54
C GLY A 280 22.75 -68.26 -11.22
N SER A 281 22.23 -69.44 -10.86
CA SER A 281 22.63 -70.41 -9.81
C SER A 281 22.23 -70.16 -8.33
N ASN A 282 21.23 -70.94 -7.89
CA ASN A 282 21.27 -71.97 -6.81
C ASN A 282 22.24 -71.73 -5.64
N THR A 283 21.91 -71.96 -4.36
CA THR A 283 21.35 -73.21 -3.80
C THR A 283 21.02 -72.99 -2.31
N SER A 284 20.08 -73.78 -1.80
CA SER A 284 19.60 -73.83 -0.42
C SER A 284 20.66 -74.07 0.67
N ARG A 285 20.42 -73.54 1.88
CA ARG A 285 20.65 -74.26 3.14
C ARG A 285 19.83 -73.68 4.30
N LYS A 286 18.97 -74.54 4.87
CA LYS A 286 18.40 -74.44 6.22
C LYS A 286 19.54 -74.40 7.25
N PHE A 287 19.36 -73.71 8.37
CA PHE A 287 19.57 -74.24 9.72
C PHE A 287 18.72 -73.43 10.72
N ASN A 288 18.26 -74.16 11.73
CA ASN A 288 17.21 -73.90 12.72
C ASN A 288 17.13 -72.50 13.34
#